data_AF-A0ABD2TI38-F1
#
_entry.id   AF-A0ABD2TI38-F1
#
_cell.length_a   1.000
_cell.length_b   1.000
_cell.length_c   1.000
_cell.angle_alpha   90.00
_cell.angle_beta   90.00
_cell.angle_gamma   90.00
#
_symmetry.space_group_name_H-M   'P 1'
#
loop_
_entity.id
_entity.type
_entity.pdbx_description
1 polymer ?
#
loop_
_entity_poly.entity_id
_entity_poly.type
_entity_poly.pdbx_seq_one_letter_code
_entity_poly.pdbx_strand_id
1 'polypeptide(L)'
;MEVMFEVFETVTTYDSSTGEFVINTPCESAQKYWIGGAANHATHTIVFSQLIIDGGNQGVHAFIAQIRDENGDICPNIRIADCGHKIGLNGVDNGRIWFDNVRVPRENLLNSVADVSPDGKYLTAIKDPDQRFAAFLSPLTSGRVTIAASAVYSAKIGLATAIRYWLTRRAFSVTPNGPEVLILDYPSHQRRLLPH
;
A
#
# COMPACT_ATOMS: atom_id res chain seq x y z
N MET A 1 9.11 21.10 15.99
CA MET A 1 9.40 20.44 14.70
C MET A 1 9.83 19.04 15.05
N GLU A 2 8.87 18.18 15.40
CA GLU A 2 9.13 16.98 16.21
C GLU A 2 8.05 15.91 15.90
N VAL A 3 7.69 15.75 14.63
CA VAL A 3 6.54 14.90 14.21
C VAL A 3 6.94 13.85 13.17
N MET A 4 8.22 13.69 12.82
CA MET A 4 8.62 12.85 11.68
C MET A 4 9.38 11.56 12.02
N PHE A 5 9.55 11.21 13.30
CA PHE A 5 10.29 10.00 13.70
C PHE A 5 9.42 8.75 13.97
N GLU A 6 8.09 8.83 13.95
CA GLU A 6 7.21 7.73 14.39
C GLU A 6 6.25 7.18 13.31
N VAL A 7 6.65 7.11 12.04
CA VAL A 7 5.76 6.55 11.00
C VAL A 7 5.69 5.02 11.05
N PHE A 8 6.75 4.36 11.55
CA PHE A 8 6.82 2.91 11.69
C PHE A 8 7.53 2.52 12.99
N GLU A 9 6.96 1.57 13.71
CA GLU A 9 7.54 0.98 14.92
C GLU A 9 8.38 -0.27 14.64
N THR A 10 8.23 -0.91 13.48
CA THR A 10 9.09 -2.04 13.07
C THR A 10 10.54 -1.55 12.98
N VAL A 11 11.46 -2.29 13.60
CA VAL A 11 12.89 -1.95 13.65
C VAL A 11 13.69 -2.95 12.85
N THR A 12 14.74 -2.47 12.18
CA THR A 12 15.77 -3.30 11.57
C THR A 12 17.14 -2.88 12.09
N THR A 13 17.84 -3.77 12.78
CA THR A 13 19.18 -3.49 13.31
C THR A 13 20.23 -4.16 12.43
N TYR A 14 21.30 -3.44 12.07
CA TYR A 14 22.44 -4.05 11.40
C TYR A 14 23.34 -4.78 12.40
N ASP A 15 23.63 -6.05 12.12
CA ASP A 15 24.55 -6.90 12.86
C ASP A 15 25.84 -7.05 12.05
N SER A 16 26.85 -6.23 12.38
CA SER A 16 28.14 -6.23 11.67
C SER A 16 28.95 -7.51 11.88
N SER A 17 28.63 -8.32 12.91
CA SER A 17 29.32 -9.58 13.17
C SER A 17 28.94 -10.67 12.18
N THR A 18 27.69 -10.63 11.67
CA THR A 18 27.18 -11.58 10.68
C THR A 18 27.00 -10.97 9.30
N GLY A 19 27.04 -9.64 9.18
CA GLY A 19 26.76 -8.93 7.93
C GLY A 19 25.28 -9.00 7.53
N GLU A 20 24.38 -9.00 8.50
CA GLU A 20 22.94 -9.18 8.30
C GLU A 20 22.13 -8.03 8.92
N PHE A 21 20.91 -7.90 8.45
CA PHE A 21 19.87 -7.07 9.05
C PHE A 21 18.92 -7.95 9.86
N VAL A 22 18.64 -7.55 11.10
CA VAL A 22 17.70 -8.23 12.00
C VAL A 22 16.41 -7.41 12.09
N ILE A 23 15.34 -7.92 11.48
CA ILE A 23 14.02 -7.27 11.41
C ILE A 23 13.16 -7.75 12.58
N ASN A 24 12.60 -6.81 13.34
CA ASN A 24 11.78 -7.10 14.50
C ASN A 24 10.52 -6.24 14.58
N THR A 25 9.42 -6.87 15.00
CA THR A 25 8.15 -6.23 15.36
C THR A 25 8.10 -6.12 16.89
N PRO A 26 8.42 -4.94 17.49
CA PRO A 26 8.60 -4.82 18.94
C PRO A 26 7.31 -4.96 19.76
N CYS A 27 6.15 -4.71 19.15
CA CYS A 27 4.85 -4.72 19.80
C CYS A 27 3.75 -5.04 18.78
N GLU A 28 2.54 -5.32 19.24
CA GLU A 28 1.42 -5.66 18.38
C GLU A 28 1.00 -4.53 17.43
N SER A 29 1.15 -3.26 17.82
CA SER A 29 0.88 -2.11 16.94
C SER A 29 1.90 -1.97 15.80
N ALA A 30 3.11 -2.52 15.97
CA ALA A 30 4.17 -2.49 14.98
C ALA A 30 4.02 -3.52 13.85
N GLN A 31 2.94 -4.32 13.87
CA GLN A 31 2.65 -5.28 12.81
C GLN A 31 2.50 -4.57 11.46
N LYS A 32 2.91 -5.25 10.38
CA LYS A 32 2.50 -4.81 9.05
C LYS A 32 1.04 -5.15 8.86
N TYR A 33 0.27 -4.23 8.31
CA TYR A 33 -1.19 -4.35 8.20
C TYR A 33 -1.63 -3.96 6.79
N TRP A 34 -2.67 -4.64 6.26
CA TRP A 34 -3.20 -4.45 4.89
C TRP A 34 -2.25 -4.85 3.75
N ILE A 35 -1.30 -5.74 3.99
CA ILE A 35 -0.33 -6.15 2.96
C ILE A 35 -1.02 -7.08 1.96
N GLY A 36 -1.36 -6.55 0.78
CA GLY A 36 -2.04 -7.32 -0.27
C GLY A 36 -1.19 -8.50 -0.73
N GLY A 37 -1.79 -9.68 -0.83
CA GLY A 37 -1.08 -10.92 -1.18
C GLY A 37 -0.43 -11.64 -0.01
N ALA A 38 -0.26 -11.00 1.14
CA ALA A 38 0.53 -11.59 2.23
C ALA A 38 -0.15 -12.78 2.89
N ALA A 39 -1.49 -12.78 2.98
CA ALA A 39 -2.19 -13.80 3.76
C ALA A 39 -1.98 -15.20 3.17
N ASN A 40 -1.93 -15.35 1.85
CA ASN A 40 -1.85 -16.66 1.20
C ASN A 40 -0.78 -16.77 0.10
N HIS A 41 -0.47 -15.70 -0.65
CA HIS A 41 0.25 -15.84 -1.93
C HIS A 41 1.70 -15.35 -1.95
N ALA A 42 2.02 -14.28 -1.23
CA ALA A 42 3.32 -13.63 -1.34
C ALA A 42 4.42 -14.51 -0.72
N THR A 43 5.48 -14.77 -1.47
CA THR A 43 6.69 -15.46 -0.99
C THR A 43 7.71 -14.52 -0.39
N HIS A 44 7.70 -13.26 -0.83
CA HIS A 44 8.58 -12.20 -0.36
C HIS A 44 7.76 -10.93 -0.09
N THR A 45 8.28 -10.08 0.78
CA THR A 45 7.73 -8.75 1.03
C THR A 45 8.84 -7.71 1.10
N ILE A 46 8.50 -6.47 0.75
CA ILE A 46 9.33 -5.31 1.05
C ILE A 46 8.91 -4.78 2.41
N VAL A 47 9.81 -4.83 3.40
CA VAL A 47 9.59 -4.34 4.76
C VAL A 47 10.14 -2.93 4.87
N PHE A 48 9.26 -1.95 5.11
CA PHE A 48 9.68 -0.62 5.53
C PHE A 48 9.84 -0.58 7.05
N SER A 49 11.00 -0.20 7.56
CA SER A 49 11.31 -0.21 9.01
C SER A 49 12.36 0.84 9.37
N GLN A 50 12.45 1.17 10.66
CA GLN A 50 13.48 2.07 11.20
C GLN A 50 14.83 1.35 11.21
N LEU A 51 15.80 1.83 10.44
CA LEU A 51 17.14 1.26 10.40
C LEU A 51 17.97 1.76 11.57
N ILE A 52 18.48 0.84 12.39
CA ILE A 52 19.37 1.08 13.52
C ILE A 52 20.77 0.54 13.20
N ILE A 53 21.78 1.38 13.37
CA ILE A 53 23.20 1.04 13.19
C ILE A 53 23.97 1.59 14.39
N ASP A 54 24.70 0.73 15.11
CA ASP A 54 25.46 1.08 16.32
C ASP A 54 24.64 1.90 17.35
N GLY A 55 23.36 1.57 17.48
CA GLY A 55 22.40 2.27 18.37
C GLY A 55 21.85 3.58 17.81
N GLY A 56 22.34 4.08 16.68
CA GLY A 56 21.84 5.27 15.99
C GLY A 56 20.71 4.95 15.01
N ASN A 57 19.62 5.72 15.04
CA ASN A 57 18.51 5.60 14.10
C ASN A 57 18.77 6.41 12.82
N GLN A 58 18.79 5.72 11.66
CA GLN A 58 19.01 6.32 10.33
C GLN A 58 17.71 6.64 9.58
N GLY A 59 16.55 6.33 10.19
CA GLY A 59 15.22 6.53 9.64
C GLY A 59 14.73 5.32 8.83
N VAL A 60 13.64 5.54 8.11
CA VAL A 60 12.92 4.48 7.38
C VAL A 60 13.72 4.00 6.16
N HIS A 61 13.91 2.69 6.06
CA HIS A 61 14.53 2.01 4.91
C HIS A 61 13.68 0.82 4.49
N ALA A 62 13.93 0.29 3.29
CA ALA A 62 13.20 -0.82 2.71
C ALA A 62 14.09 -2.05 2.53
N PHE A 63 13.63 -3.19 3.03
CA PHE A 63 14.35 -4.46 3.01
C PHE A 63 13.52 -5.54 2.32
N ILE A 64 14.15 -6.37 1.50
CA ILE A 64 13.51 -7.58 0.98
C ILE A 64 13.60 -8.67 2.06
N ALA A 65 12.45 -9.25 2.42
CA ALA A 65 12.39 -10.40 3.31
C ALA A 65 11.61 -11.54 2.64
N GLN A 66 12.18 -12.74 2.65
CA GLN A 66 11.43 -13.95 2.32
C GLN A 66 10.47 -14.26 3.47
N ILE A 67 9.20 -14.45 3.15
CA ILE A 67 8.12 -14.73 4.12
C ILE A 67 7.52 -16.12 3.95
N ARG A 68 7.73 -16.77 2.80
CA ARG A 68 7.41 -18.17 2.55
C ARG A 68 8.52 -18.89 1.81
N ASP A 69 8.68 -20.17 2.09
CA ASP A 69 9.62 -21.04 1.40
C ASP A 69 9.09 -21.48 0.01
N GLU A 70 9.83 -22.35 -0.67
CA GLU A 70 9.47 -22.87 -1.99
C GLU A 70 8.19 -23.71 -2.00
N ASN A 71 7.80 -24.26 -0.84
CA ASN A 71 6.58 -25.04 -0.66
C ASN A 71 5.37 -24.16 -0.29
N GLY A 72 5.59 -22.86 -0.03
CA GLY A 72 4.57 -21.92 0.40
C GLY A 72 4.35 -21.85 1.91
N ASP A 73 5.17 -22.56 2.70
CA ASP A 73 5.10 -22.54 4.15
C ASP A 73 5.71 -21.24 4.70
N ILE A 74 5.12 -20.68 5.75
CA ILE A 74 5.62 -19.45 6.38
C ILE A 74 7.02 -19.71 6.96
N CYS A 75 7.99 -18.86 6.62
CA CYS A 75 9.36 -19.03 7.11
C CYS A 75 9.43 -18.91 8.64
N PRO A 76 10.44 -19.51 9.29
CA PRO A 76 10.64 -19.40 10.74
C PRO A 76 10.67 -17.94 11.22
N ASN A 77 10.19 -17.73 12.44
CA ASN A 77 10.13 -16.43 13.10
C ASN A 77 9.27 -15.36 12.39
N ILE A 78 8.40 -15.80 11.49
CA ILE A 78 7.41 -14.94 10.83
C ILE A 78 6.02 -15.43 11.21
N ARG A 79 5.15 -14.50 11.59
CA ARG A 79 3.73 -14.76 11.75
C ARG A 79 2.97 -14.01 10.67
N ILE A 80 2.01 -14.69 10.04
CA ILE A 80 1.08 -14.09 9.09
C ILE A 80 -0.35 -14.41 9.51
N ALA A 81 -1.24 -13.43 9.41
CA ALA A 81 -2.67 -13.62 9.62
C ALA A 81 -3.48 -12.84 8.58
N ASP A 82 -4.61 -13.39 8.13
CA ASP A 82 -5.55 -12.66 7.26
C ASP A 82 -6.15 -11.45 8.01
N CYS A 83 -6.38 -10.36 7.27
CA CYS A 83 -7.17 -9.21 7.73
C CYS A 83 -8.68 -9.51 7.76
N GLY A 84 -9.13 -10.54 7.04
CA GLY A 84 -10.50 -11.01 7.00
C GLY A 84 -11.37 -10.27 5.98
N HIS A 85 -12.68 -10.25 6.26
CA HIS A 85 -13.67 -9.67 5.37
C HIS A 85 -13.50 -8.15 5.23
N LYS A 86 -13.61 -7.67 3.99
CA LYS A 86 -13.47 -6.25 3.62
C LYS A 86 -14.76 -5.75 2.97
N ILE A 87 -14.99 -4.44 3.02
CA ILE A 87 -16.10 -3.79 2.31
C ILE A 87 -16.08 -4.02 0.79
N GLY A 88 -14.89 -4.27 0.22
CA GLY A 88 -14.67 -4.55 -1.19
C GLY A 88 -13.31 -5.19 -1.41
N LEU A 89 -12.99 -5.55 -2.66
CA LEU A 89 -11.73 -6.20 -3.03
C LEU A 89 -11.45 -7.48 -2.22
N ASN A 90 -12.50 -8.24 -1.87
CA ASN A 90 -12.36 -9.50 -1.11
C ASN A 90 -11.56 -10.58 -1.86
N GLY A 91 -11.33 -10.43 -3.17
CA GLY A 91 -10.40 -11.27 -3.93
C GLY A 91 -8.93 -10.98 -3.67
N VAL A 92 -8.59 -9.93 -2.92
CA VAL A 92 -7.23 -9.65 -2.46
C VAL A 92 -7.08 -10.17 -1.03
N ASP A 93 -6.12 -11.05 -0.83
CA ASP A 93 -5.79 -11.69 0.45
C ASP A 93 -4.85 -10.79 1.28
N ASN A 94 -5.40 -9.69 1.78
CA ASN A 94 -4.65 -8.78 2.65
C ASN A 94 -4.26 -9.47 3.95
N GLY A 95 -2.95 -9.48 4.24
CA GLY A 95 -2.40 -10.06 5.45
C GLY A 95 -1.83 -9.03 6.42
N ARG A 96 -1.61 -9.52 7.63
CA ARG A 96 -0.85 -8.90 8.71
C ARG A 96 0.42 -9.70 8.93
N ILE A 97 1.55 -9.03 9.17
CA ILE A 97 2.86 -9.68 9.28
C ILE A 97 3.58 -9.19 10.54
N TRP A 98 4.13 -10.14 11.30
CA TRP A 98 5.04 -9.89 12.42
C TRP A 98 6.35 -10.61 12.15
N PHE A 99 7.44 -9.95 12.51
CA PHE A 99 8.80 -10.47 12.41
C PHE A 99 9.38 -10.60 13.81
N ASP A 100 9.91 -11.77 14.14
CA ASP A 100 10.62 -12.02 15.39
C ASP A 100 12.11 -12.20 15.08
N ASN A 101 12.88 -11.11 15.15
CA ASN A 101 14.32 -11.13 14.89
C ASN A 101 14.73 -11.86 13.58
N VAL A 102 13.98 -11.63 12.51
CA VAL A 102 14.20 -12.25 11.20
C VAL A 102 15.47 -11.68 10.57
N ARG A 103 16.41 -12.56 10.23
CA ARG A 103 17.70 -12.19 9.64
C ARG A 103 17.62 -12.20 8.12
N VAL A 104 18.10 -11.14 7.48
CA VAL A 104 18.26 -11.05 6.02
C VAL A 104 19.67 -10.55 5.68
N PRO A 105 20.26 -10.99 4.56
CA PRO A 105 21.57 -10.51 4.12
C PRO A 105 21.60 -8.98 3.95
N ARG A 106 22.77 -8.36 4.12
CA ARG A 106 22.95 -6.92 3.89
C ARG A 106 22.51 -6.48 2.50
N GLU A 107 22.67 -7.34 1.50
CA GLU A 107 22.31 -7.09 0.11
C GLU A 107 20.79 -6.98 -0.11
N ASN A 108 19.97 -7.37 0.87
CA ASN A 108 18.52 -7.22 0.80
C ASN A 108 18.04 -5.79 1.10
N LEU A 109 18.94 -4.86 1.45
CA LEU A 109 18.63 -3.43 1.52
C LEU A 109 18.43 -2.85 0.11
N LEU A 110 17.29 -2.20 -0.13
CA LEU A 110 17.08 -1.41 -1.34
C LEU A 110 17.88 -0.10 -1.27
N ASN A 111 19.11 -0.15 -1.78
CA ASN A 111 20.15 0.82 -1.43
C ASN A 111 20.37 1.98 -2.41
N SER A 112 19.39 2.29 -3.28
CA SER A 112 19.55 3.34 -4.31
C SER A 112 19.71 4.76 -3.74
N VAL A 113 19.21 5.00 -2.53
CA VAL A 113 19.22 6.31 -1.86
C VAL A 113 20.23 6.35 -0.70
N ALA A 114 20.38 5.23 0.01
CA ALA A 114 21.33 5.06 1.10
C ALA A 114 21.74 3.59 1.21
N ASP A 115 22.98 3.35 1.61
CA ASP A 115 23.58 2.04 1.72
C ASP A 115 24.23 1.85 3.09
N VAL A 116 24.54 0.60 3.42
CA VAL A 116 25.31 0.23 4.63
C VAL A 116 26.49 -0.60 4.18
N SER A 117 27.71 -0.15 4.49
CA SER A 117 28.91 -0.92 4.17
C SER A 117 29.02 -2.18 5.06
N PRO A 118 29.85 -3.17 4.67
CA PRO A 118 30.06 -4.36 5.50
C PRO A 118 30.52 -4.05 6.93
N ASP A 119 31.33 -3.00 7.12
CA ASP A 119 31.79 -2.53 8.44
C ASP A 119 30.78 -1.65 9.19
N GLY A 120 29.53 -1.55 8.70
CA GLY A 120 28.45 -0.85 9.39
C GLY A 120 28.44 0.66 9.21
N LYS A 121 29.14 1.21 8.21
CA LYS A 121 29.05 2.65 7.92
C LYS A 121 27.81 2.94 7.09
N TYR A 122 27.03 3.91 7.57
CA TYR A 122 25.91 4.46 6.81
C TYR A 122 26.42 5.38 5.69
N LEU A 123 25.97 5.13 4.46
CA LEU A 123 26.40 5.84 3.27
C LEU A 123 25.18 6.47 2.59
N THR A 124 25.17 7.79 2.40
CA THR A 124 24.12 8.44 1.61
C THR A 124 24.62 9.73 0.97
N ALA A 125 24.13 10.01 -0.23
CA ALA A 125 24.32 11.32 -0.88
C ALA A 125 23.32 12.38 -0.35
N ILE A 126 22.20 11.95 0.25
CA ILE A 126 21.14 12.83 0.77
C ILE A 126 21.29 12.97 2.28
N LYS A 127 21.96 14.05 2.70
CA LYS A 127 22.25 14.32 4.12
C LYS A 127 21.00 14.65 4.92
N ASP A 128 20.07 15.38 4.30
CA ASP A 128 18.82 15.78 4.92
C ASP A 128 17.87 14.58 5.10
N PRO A 129 17.49 14.21 6.33
CA PRO A 129 16.64 13.06 6.59
C PRO A 129 15.26 13.14 5.92
N ASP A 130 14.69 14.35 5.81
CA ASP A 130 13.34 14.54 5.29
C ASP A 130 13.32 14.36 3.76
N GLN A 131 14.30 14.92 3.06
CA GLN A 131 14.51 14.69 1.63
C GLN A 131 14.77 13.21 1.33
N ARG A 132 15.54 12.54 2.20
CA ARG A 132 15.83 11.11 2.06
C ARG A 132 14.57 10.26 2.21
N PHE A 133 13.75 10.54 3.20
CA PHE A 133 12.44 9.89 3.38
C PHE A 133 11.52 10.13 2.17
N ALA A 134 11.46 11.36 1.67
CA ALA A 134 10.69 11.68 0.46
C ALA A 134 11.18 10.90 -0.77
N ALA A 135 12.50 10.71 -0.93
CA ALA A 135 13.07 9.91 -1.99
C ALA A 135 12.66 8.42 -1.90
N PHE A 136 12.64 7.84 -0.69
CA PHE A 136 12.16 6.47 -0.48
C PHE A 136 10.67 6.29 -0.83
N LEU A 137 9.86 7.34 -0.65
CA LEU A 137 8.44 7.33 -1.00
C LEU A 137 8.14 7.72 -2.45
N SER A 138 9.16 8.05 -3.25
CA SER A 138 8.98 8.48 -4.64
C SER A 138 8.16 7.51 -5.51
N PRO A 139 8.23 6.16 -5.36
CA PRO A 139 7.41 5.24 -6.14
C PRO A 139 5.90 5.42 -5.93
N LEU A 140 5.46 5.94 -4.77
CA LEU A 140 4.04 6.19 -4.49
C LEU A 140 3.42 7.27 -5.39
N THR A 141 4.24 8.11 -6.00
CA THR A 141 3.78 9.18 -6.91
C THR A 141 3.09 8.60 -8.15
N SER A 142 3.64 7.53 -8.73
CA SER A 142 3.01 6.86 -9.87
C SER A 142 1.63 6.30 -9.50
N GLY A 143 1.53 5.66 -8.32
CA GLY A 143 0.27 5.14 -7.80
C GLY A 143 -0.81 6.22 -7.65
N ARG A 144 -0.45 7.43 -7.20
CA ARG A 144 -1.41 8.55 -7.10
C ARG A 144 -1.99 8.95 -8.45
N VAL A 145 -1.17 8.98 -9.49
CA VAL A 145 -1.62 9.29 -10.86
C VAL A 145 -2.55 8.18 -11.37
N THR A 146 -2.18 6.91 -11.14
CA THR A 146 -3.01 5.76 -11.54
C THR A 146 -4.38 5.79 -10.85
N ILE A 147 -4.44 6.09 -9.55
CA ILE A 147 -5.72 6.19 -8.81
C ILE A 147 -6.64 7.25 -9.43
N ALA A 148 -6.10 8.44 -9.73
CA ALA A 148 -6.88 9.51 -10.36
C ALA A 148 -7.43 9.07 -11.73
N ALA A 149 -6.60 8.42 -12.55
CA ALA A 149 -7.04 7.88 -13.83
C ALA A 149 -8.13 6.80 -13.66
N SER A 150 -7.96 5.87 -12.73
CA SER A 150 -8.95 4.81 -12.42
C SER A 150 -10.28 5.38 -11.93
N ALA A 151 -10.25 6.47 -11.15
CA ALA A 151 -11.46 7.16 -10.71
C ALA A 151 -12.24 7.73 -11.91
N VAL A 152 -11.56 8.36 -12.85
CA VAL A 152 -12.17 8.88 -14.08
C VAL A 152 -12.78 7.74 -14.92
N TYR A 153 -12.08 6.62 -15.09
CA TYR A 153 -12.64 5.47 -15.82
C TYR A 153 -13.85 4.85 -15.11
N SER A 154 -13.81 4.74 -13.78
CA SER A 154 -14.94 4.24 -12.99
C SER A 154 -16.16 5.16 -13.14
N ALA A 155 -15.95 6.48 -13.09
CA ALA A 155 -17.00 7.48 -13.32
C ALA A 155 -17.58 7.38 -14.74
N LYS A 156 -16.74 7.17 -15.77
CA LYS A 156 -17.20 6.97 -17.16
C LYS A 156 -18.09 5.74 -17.29
N ILE A 157 -17.74 4.62 -16.66
CA ILE A 157 -18.54 3.39 -16.67
C ILE A 157 -19.89 3.64 -15.98
N GLY A 158 -19.88 4.27 -14.80
CA GLY A 158 -21.10 4.64 -14.08
C GLY A 158 -22.02 5.55 -14.91
N LEU A 159 -21.45 6.61 -15.49
CA LEU A 159 -22.18 7.56 -16.34
C LEU A 159 -22.76 6.90 -17.59
N ALA A 160 -21.97 6.09 -18.29
CA ALA A 160 -22.44 5.36 -19.47
C ALA A 160 -23.59 4.39 -19.13
N THR A 161 -23.49 3.70 -18.00
CA THR A 161 -24.54 2.80 -17.51
C THR A 161 -25.82 3.58 -17.19
N ALA A 162 -25.70 4.69 -16.47
CA ALA A 162 -26.83 5.54 -16.11
C ALA A 162 -27.51 6.14 -17.36
N ILE A 163 -26.75 6.71 -18.30
CA ILE A 163 -27.31 7.29 -19.53
C ILE A 163 -28.02 6.23 -20.38
N ARG A 164 -27.42 5.04 -20.56
CA ARG A 164 -28.07 3.93 -21.29
C ARG A 164 -29.40 3.51 -20.65
N TYR A 165 -29.45 3.46 -19.31
CA TYR A 165 -30.70 3.20 -18.60
C TYR A 165 -31.71 4.33 -18.79
N TRP A 166 -31.28 5.60 -18.71
CA TRP A 166 -32.17 6.75 -18.89
C TRP A 166 -32.76 6.88 -20.29
N LEU A 167 -32.05 6.38 -21.31
CA LEU A 167 -32.51 6.33 -22.71
C LEU A 167 -33.56 5.25 -22.98
N THR A 168 -33.78 4.33 -22.05
CA THR A 168 -34.71 3.20 -22.23
C THR A 168 -35.81 3.16 -21.18
N ARG A 169 -35.52 3.65 -19.96
CA ARG A 169 -36.49 3.68 -18.87
C ARG A 169 -37.48 4.83 -19.07
N ARG A 170 -38.77 4.48 -19.09
CA ARG A 170 -39.89 5.42 -18.98
C ARG A 170 -40.48 5.37 -17.58
N ALA A 171 -40.96 6.51 -17.08
CA ALA A 171 -41.69 6.60 -15.82
C ALA A 171 -42.49 7.89 -15.80
N PHE A 172 -43.75 7.82 -15.35
CA PHE A 172 -44.70 8.93 -15.27
C PHE A 172 -45.08 9.54 -16.63
N SER A 173 -46.30 10.06 -16.73
CA SER A 173 -46.75 10.82 -17.90
C SER A 173 -46.92 12.29 -17.57
N VAL A 174 -46.67 13.16 -18.56
CA VAL A 174 -46.95 14.60 -18.47
C VAL A 174 -48.43 14.93 -18.65
N THR A 175 -49.24 13.98 -19.14
CA THR A 175 -50.68 14.15 -19.28
C THR A 175 -51.44 12.97 -18.66
N PRO A 176 -52.69 13.18 -18.18
CA PRO A 176 -53.53 12.08 -17.75
C PRO A 176 -53.73 11.07 -18.89
N ASN A 177 -53.51 9.78 -18.62
CA ASN A 177 -53.59 8.67 -19.58
C ASN A 177 -52.65 8.77 -20.80
N GLY A 178 -51.66 9.68 -20.78
CA GLY A 178 -50.63 9.77 -21.80
C GLY A 178 -49.56 8.69 -21.67
N PRO A 179 -48.71 8.50 -22.70
CA PRO A 179 -47.57 7.59 -22.59
C PRO A 179 -46.59 8.12 -21.54
N GLU A 180 -45.88 7.19 -20.89
CA GLU A 180 -44.76 7.58 -20.03
C GLU A 180 -43.60 8.15 -20.85
N VAL A 181 -42.89 9.12 -20.30
CA VAL A 181 -41.74 9.75 -20.97
C VAL A 181 -40.42 9.15 -20.50
N LEU A 182 -39.36 9.27 -21.31
CA LEU A 182 -38.05 8.78 -20.93
C LEU A 182 -37.52 9.56 -19.72
N ILE A 183 -36.82 8.87 -18.84
CA ILE A 183 -36.22 9.52 -17.68
C ILE A 183 -35.21 10.60 -18.12
N LEU A 184 -34.50 10.40 -19.24
CA LEU A 184 -33.57 11.39 -19.78
C LEU A 184 -34.24 12.72 -20.18
N ASP A 185 -35.53 12.71 -20.51
CA ASP A 185 -36.24 13.90 -20.98
C ASP A 185 -36.60 14.85 -19.82
N TYR A 186 -36.49 14.40 -18.56
CA TYR A 186 -36.69 15.28 -17.40
C TYR A 186 -35.47 16.18 -17.16
N PRO A 187 -35.62 17.51 -17.15
CA PRO A 187 -34.53 18.43 -16.82
C PRO A 187 -33.93 18.16 -15.43
N SER A 188 -34.75 17.71 -14.47
CA SER A 188 -34.29 17.33 -13.14
C SER A 188 -33.36 16.11 -13.16
N HIS A 189 -33.52 15.18 -14.10
CA HIS A 189 -32.59 14.06 -14.29
C HIS A 189 -31.33 14.49 -15.03
N GLN A 190 -31.47 15.29 -16.10
CA GLN A 190 -30.32 15.82 -16.84
C GLN A 190 -29.35 16.56 -15.90
N ARG A 191 -29.86 17.45 -15.04
CA ARG A 191 -29.05 18.20 -14.06
C ARG A 191 -28.30 17.33 -13.04
N ARG A 192 -28.68 16.07 -12.84
CA ARG A 192 -28.00 15.19 -11.88
C ARG A 192 -26.68 14.64 -12.40
N LEU A 193 -26.54 14.44 -13.72
CA LEU A 193 -25.39 13.75 -14.31
C LEU A 193 -24.77 14.46 -15.52
N LEU A 194 -25.51 15.34 -16.20
CA LEU A 194 -24.97 16.11 -17.32
C LEU A 194 -24.44 17.45 -16.79
N PRO A 195 -23.21 17.84 -17.17
CA PRO A 195 -22.68 19.15 -16.81
C PRO A 195 -23.52 20.28 -17.44
N HIS A 196 -23.46 21.46 -16.83
CA HIS A 196 -24.03 22.69 -17.34
C HIS A 196 -23.19 23.28 -18.48
#